data_AF-A0A9E2F8A4-F1
#
_entry.id   AF-A0A9E2F8A4-F1
#
_cell.length_a   1.000
_cell.length_b   1.000
_cell.length_c   1.000
_cell.angle_alpha   90.00
_cell.angle_beta   90.00
_cell.angle_gamma   90.00
#
_symmetry.space_group_name_H-M   'P 1'
#
loop_
_entity.id
_entity.type
_entity.pdbx_description
1 polymer ?
#
loop_
_entity_poly.entity_id
_entity_poly.type
_entity_poly.pdbx_seq_one_letter_code
_entity_poly.pdbx_strand_id
1 'polypeptide(L)'
;MIRASVEDFSSVLEEIPCPLCGNTSHQLRHSVRDRLNIPLCLTSGRPQDLTYSIVACSSCGLLFLNPRPKLSELARFYDSEDYDPHTGSGSGWMGRLFH
;
A
#
# COMPACT_ATOMS: atom_id res chain seq x y z
N MET A 1 11.33 8.67 31.42
CA MET A 1 9.94 8.61 30.91
C MET A 1 9.91 9.57 29.74
N ILE A 2 9.91 9.14 28.48
CA ILE A 2 8.76 8.62 27.72
C ILE A 2 9.30 7.55 26.74
N ARG A 3 8.75 6.32 26.79
CA ARG A 3 8.96 5.30 25.74
C ARG A 3 8.05 5.70 24.58
N ALA A 4 8.61 6.18 23.47
CA ALA A 4 7.85 6.26 22.22
C ALA A 4 7.55 4.81 21.80
N SER A 5 6.27 4.44 21.82
CA SER A 5 5.83 3.13 21.38
C SER A 5 6.13 3.00 19.88
N VAL A 6 7.01 2.08 19.52
CA VAL A 6 7.20 1.63 18.15
C VAL A 6 5.87 1.03 17.67
N GLU A 7 5.23 1.65 16.68
CA GLU A 7 4.12 0.99 15.97
C GLU A 7 4.74 -0.12 15.12
N ASP A 8 4.44 -1.36 15.51
CA ASP A 8 4.91 -2.60 14.89
C ASP A 8 4.41 -2.69 13.44
N PHE A 9 5.24 -3.17 12.50
CA PHE A 9 4.89 -3.33 11.09
C PHE A 9 3.65 -4.23 10.89
N SER A 10 3.43 -5.15 11.84
CA SER A 10 2.25 -6.01 11.95
C SER A 10 0.95 -5.25 12.25
N SER A 11 1.02 -4.01 12.76
CA SER A 11 -0.17 -3.20 13.03
C SER A 11 -0.81 -2.65 11.75
N VAL A 12 -0.02 -2.44 10.68
CA VAL A 12 -0.45 -1.77 9.45
C VAL A 12 -0.74 -2.73 8.29
N LEU A 13 0.00 -3.84 8.21
CA LEU A 13 -0.13 -4.80 7.12
C LEU A 13 -0.75 -6.12 7.61
N GLU A 14 -1.42 -6.83 6.72
CA GLU A 14 -1.99 -8.15 6.93
C GLU A 14 -1.67 -9.09 5.77
N GLU A 15 -1.37 -10.36 6.08
CA GLU A 15 -1.34 -11.40 5.07
C GLU A 15 -2.76 -11.90 4.79
N ILE A 16 -3.09 -12.06 3.51
CA ILE A 16 -4.39 -12.57 3.09
C ILE A 16 -4.25 -13.83 2.22
N PRO A 17 -5.27 -14.72 2.22
CA PRO A 17 -5.37 -15.77 1.20
C PRO A 17 -5.52 -15.18 -0.21
N CYS A 18 -5.25 -15.99 -1.23
CA CYS A 18 -5.42 -15.60 -2.62
C CYS A 18 -6.85 -15.08 -2.89
N PRO A 19 -7.02 -13.83 -3.37
CA PRO A 19 -8.34 -13.26 -3.63
C PRO A 19 -9.17 -13.99 -4.68
N LEU A 20 -8.55 -14.79 -5.55
CA LEU A 20 -9.24 -15.50 -6.62
C LEU A 20 -9.66 -16.92 -6.23
N CYS A 21 -8.82 -17.66 -5.49
CA CYS A 21 -9.07 -19.08 -5.21
C CYS A 21 -9.01 -19.47 -3.73
N GLY A 22 -8.69 -18.54 -2.83
CA GLY A 22 -8.62 -18.79 -1.39
C GLY A 22 -7.40 -19.55 -0.89
N ASN A 23 -6.49 -20.00 -1.78
CA ASN A 23 -5.25 -20.68 -1.36
C ASN A 23 -4.33 -19.72 -0.58
N THR A 24 -3.70 -20.21 0.49
CA THR A 24 -2.78 -19.42 1.33
C THR A 24 -1.33 -19.51 0.87
N SER A 25 -0.96 -20.54 0.11
CA SER A 25 0.41 -20.68 -0.40
C SER A 25 0.69 -19.76 -1.59
N HIS A 26 1.82 -19.06 -1.51
CA HIS A 26 2.29 -18.13 -2.53
C HIS A 26 3.82 -18.02 -2.53
N GLN A 27 4.39 -17.56 -3.65
CA GLN A 27 5.83 -17.36 -3.83
C GLN A 27 6.12 -15.88 -4.09
N LEU A 28 7.15 -15.32 -3.42
CA LEU A 28 7.64 -13.98 -3.71
C LEU A 28 8.11 -13.86 -5.17
N ARG A 29 7.66 -12.80 -5.87
CA ARG A 29 8.06 -12.51 -7.25
C ARG A 29 8.84 -11.21 -7.37
N HIS A 30 8.35 -10.16 -6.71
CA HIS A 30 8.99 -8.84 -6.74
C HIS A 30 8.92 -8.18 -5.38
N SER A 31 9.96 -7.41 -5.06
CA SER A 31 9.96 -6.43 -3.97
C SER A 31 10.01 -5.05 -4.60
N VAL A 32 8.99 -4.24 -4.35
CA VAL A 32 8.77 -2.95 -5.03
C VAL A 32 8.71 -1.86 -3.97
N ARG A 33 9.47 -0.79 -4.15
CA ARG A 33 9.37 0.40 -3.29
C ARG A 33 8.07 1.14 -3.55
N ASP A 34 7.52 1.75 -2.50
CA ASP A 34 6.39 2.65 -2.65
C ASP A 34 6.75 3.79 -3.61
N ARG A 35 5.91 3.99 -4.61
CA ARG A 35 6.12 5.02 -5.63
C ARG A 35 5.70 6.39 -5.12
N LEU A 36 4.65 6.43 -4.30
CA LEU A 36 4.10 7.67 -3.79
C LEU A 36 4.99 8.26 -2.68
N ASN A 37 5.93 7.45 -2.18
CA ASN A 37 6.85 7.80 -1.10
C ASN A 37 6.07 8.42 0.06
N ILE A 38 4.86 7.89 0.31
CA ILE A 38 4.00 8.46 1.33
C ILE A 38 4.73 8.20 2.65
N PRO A 39 4.95 9.22 3.49
CA PRO A 39 5.53 9.06 4.81
C PRO A 39 4.50 8.40 5.74
N LEU A 40 4.11 7.18 5.40
CA LEU A 40 3.06 6.41 6.06
C LEU A 40 3.55 5.78 7.36
N CYS A 41 4.88 5.72 7.52
CA CYS A 41 5.55 5.29 8.73
C CYS A 41 6.24 6.50 9.39
N LEU A 42 5.54 7.18 10.31
CA LEU A 42 6.17 8.04 11.31
C LEU A 42 6.81 7.18 12.42
N THR A 43 7.53 6.13 12.08
CA THR A 43 8.52 5.58 13.01
C THR A 43 9.59 6.66 13.20
N SER A 44 9.55 7.31 14.37
CA SER A 44 10.58 8.23 14.84
C SER A 44 10.71 9.56 14.08
N GLY A 45 9.69 10.01 13.34
CA GLY A 45 9.71 11.30 12.65
C GLY A 45 10.65 11.34 11.43
N ARG A 46 10.98 10.18 10.85
CA ARG A 46 11.79 10.06 9.63
C ARG A 46 10.99 9.30 8.56
N PRO A 47 10.91 9.81 7.32
CA PRO A 47 10.31 9.07 6.22
C PRO A 47 11.08 7.75 6.04
N GLN A 48 10.37 6.61 6.06
CA GLN A 48 10.95 5.33 5.69
C GLN A 48 10.41 4.90 4.33
N ASP A 49 11.29 4.43 3.45
CA ASP A 49 10.95 3.82 2.16
C ASP A 49 10.14 2.53 2.42
N LEU A 50 8.81 2.58 2.22
CA LEU A 50 7.98 1.38 2.32
C LEU A 50 8.30 0.45 1.14
N THR A 51 8.50 -0.84 1.41
CA THR A 51 8.69 -1.86 0.36
C THR A 51 7.55 -2.88 0.44
N TYR A 52 6.95 -3.18 -0.71
CA TYR A 52 5.87 -4.13 -0.85
C TYR A 52 6.31 -5.38 -1.59
N SER A 53 5.70 -6.50 -1.24
CA SER A 53 5.91 -7.78 -1.90
C SER A 53 4.77 -8.07 -2.86
N ILE A 54 5.11 -8.30 -4.13
CA ILE A 54 4.21 -8.91 -5.11
C ILE A 54 4.50 -10.40 -5.13
N VAL A 55 3.49 -11.20 -4.84
CA VAL A 55 3.57 -12.65 -4.73
C VAL A 55 2.70 -13.32 -5.80
N ALA A 56 3.06 -14.53 -6.21
CA ALA A 56 2.25 -15.37 -7.09
C ALA A 56 1.59 -16.48 -6.27
N CYS A 57 0.27 -16.68 -6.42
CA CYS A 57 -0.41 -17.82 -5.82
C CYS A 57 0.13 -19.13 -6.42
N SER A 58 0.50 -20.08 -5.56
CA SER A 58 1.02 -21.39 -5.99
C SER A 58 -0.03 -22.29 -6.67
N SER A 59 -1.32 -21.94 -6.55
CA SER A 59 -2.43 -22.73 -7.11
C SER A 59 -2.92 -22.16 -8.45
N CYS A 60 -3.34 -20.88 -8.49
CA CYS A 60 -3.94 -20.28 -9.68
C CYS A 60 -3.03 -19.29 -10.42
N GLY A 61 -1.83 -19.00 -9.90
CA GLY A 61 -0.88 -18.09 -10.54
C GLY A 61 -1.21 -16.59 -10.43
N LEU A 62 -2.29 -16.20 -9.75
CA LEU A 62 -2.62 -14.78 -9.54
C LEU A 62 -1.46 -14.05 -8.88
N LEU A 63 -1.07 -12.90 -9.44
CA LEU A 63 -0.17 -11.94 -8.80
C LEU A 63 -0.96 -10.98 -7.92
N PHE A 64 -0.55 -10.82 -6.67
CA PHE A 64 -1.19 -9.90 -5.73
C PHE A 64 -0.19 -9.39 -4.70
N LEU A 65 -0.56 -8.31 -4.02
CA LEU A 65 0.26 -7.70 -2.97
C LEU A 65 0.00 -8.43 -1.65
N ASN A 66 1.06 -8.96 -1.03
CA ASN A 66 0.97 -9.69 0.23
C ASN A 66 2.28 -9.62 1.02
N PRO A 67 2.29 -9.15 2.27
CA PRO A 67 1.14 -8.63 3.04
C PRO A 67 0.63 -7.28 2.49
N ARG A 68 -0.69 -7.07 2.57
CA ARG A 68 -1.37 -5.83 2.13
C ARG A 68 -1.67 -4.90 3.29
N PRO A 69 -1.89 -3.60 3.04
CA PRO A 69 -2.47 -2.73 4.06
C PRO A 69 -3.78 -3.28 4.60
N LYS A 70 -3.93 -3.24 5.92
CA LYS A 70 -5.17 -3.53 6.60
C LYS A 70 -6.27 -2.58 6.13
N LEU A 71 -7.50 -3.08 6.11
CA LEU A 71 -8.65 -2.26 5.74
C LEU A 71 -8.76 -0.99 6.59
N SER A 72 -8.47 -1.06 7.90
CA SER A 72 -8.51 0.09 8.82
C SER A 72 -7.49 1.17 8.47
N GLU A 73 -6.35 0.77 7.89
CA GLU A 73 -5.27 1.69 7.52
C GLU A 73 -5.35 2.13 6.06
N LEU A 74 -6.17 1.47 5.24
CA LEU A 74 -6.20 1.68 3.79
C LEU A 74 -6.53 3.12 3.42
N ALA A 75 -7.42 3.79 4.17
CA ALA A 75 -7.79 5.18 3.95
C ALA A 75 -6.58 6.13 3.97
N ARG A 76 -5.57 5.85 4.81
CA ARG A 76 -4.36 6.69 4.95
C ARG A 76 -3.49 6.73 3.70
N PHE A 77 -3.59 5.71 2.84
CA PHE A 77 -2.89 5.67 1.55
C PHE A 77 -3.52 6.58 0.49
N TYR A 78 -4.73 7.08 0.75
CA TYR A 78 -5.48 7.99 -0.12
C TYR A 78 -5.61 9.40 0.50
N ASP A 79 -5.10 9.60 1.72
CA ASP A 79 -5.19 10.87 2.47
C ASP A 79 -4.05 11.82 2.04
N SER A 80 -4.10 12.25 0.78
CA SER A 80 -3.17 13.23 0.21
C SER A 80 -3.94 14.29 -0.56
N GLU A 81 -3.67 15.55 -0.25
CA GLU A 81 -4.18 16.72 -1.00
C GLU A 81 -3.75 16.67 -2.50
N ASP A 82 -2.65 15.98 -2.80
CA ASP A 82 -2.13 15.79 -4.15
C ASP A 82 -2.64 14.50 -4.82
N TYR A 83 -3.59 13.78 -4.20
CA TYR A 83 -4.21 12.62 -4.83
C TYR A 83 -5.19 13.08 -5.92
N ASP A 84 -4.76 12.93 -7.17
CA ASP A 84 -5.42 13.43 -8.39
C ASP A 84 -6.95 13.19 -8.46
N PRO A 85 -7.51 12.04 -8.01
CA PRO A 85 -8.96 11.85 -7.95
C PRO A 85 -9.72 12.76 -6.96
N HIS A 86 -9.04 13.37 -5.98
CA HIS A 86 -9.62 14.35 -5.05
C HIS A 86 -9.56 15.78 -5.58
N THR A 87 -8.67 16.08 -6.53
CA THR A 87 -8.56 17.41 -7.12
C THR A 87 -9.57 17.51 -8.28
N GLY A 88 -10.76 18.05 -7.97
CA GLY A 88 -11.80 18.35 -8.97
C GLY A 88 -11.40 19.42 -10.01
N SER A 89 -10.11 19.67 -10.22
CA SER A 89 -9.60 20.63 -11.16
C SER A 89 -8.72 19.94 -12.19
N GLY A 90 -9.34 19.47 -13.27
CA GLY A 90 -8.69 19.37 -14.57
C GLY A 90 -8.28 20.77 -15.06
N SER A 91 -7.34 21.43 -14.38
CA SER A 91 -6.81 22.73 -14.77
C SER A 91 -5.68 22.55 -15.79
N GLY A 92 -6.00 21.87 -16.88
CA GLY A 92 -5.08 21.61 -17.98
C GLY A 92 -5.78 20.91 -19.14
N TRP A 93 -5.19 20.98 -20.34
CA TRP A 93 -5.78 20.36 -21.54
C TRP A 93 -5.96 18.84 -21.38
N MET A 94 -5.07 18.17 -20.63
CA MET A 94 -5.16 16.75 -20.30
C MET A 94 -6.34 16.44 -19.37
N GLY A 95 -6.70 17.35 -18.47
CA GLY A 95 -7.85 17.18 -17.58
C GLY A 95 -9.20 17.17 -18.30
N ARG A 96 -9.30 17.81 -19.48
CA ARG A 96 -10.50 17.82 -20.33
C ARG A 96 -10.69 16.57 -21.20
N LEU A 97 -9.67 15.72 -21.34
CA LEU A 97 -9.75 14.52 -22.18
C LEU A 97 -10.24 13.29 -21.39
N PHE A 98 -10.01 13.29 -20.09
CA PHE A 98 -10.29 12.16 -19.20
C PHE A 98 -11.44 12.45 -18.21
N HIS A 99 -12.12 13.58 -18.37
CA HIS A 99 -13.34 13.96 -17.66
C HIS A 99 -14.42 14.35 -18.67
#